data_AF-A0A976E3X7-F1
#
_entry.id   AF-A0A976E3X7-F1
#
_cell.length_a   1.000
_cell.length_b   1.000
_cell.length_c   1.000
_cell.angle_alpha   90.00
_cell.angle_beta   90.00
_cell.angle_gamma   90.00
#
_symmetry.space_group_name_H-M   'P 1'
#
loop_
_entity.id
_entity.type
_entity.pdbx_description
1 polymer ?
#
loop_
_entity_poly.entity_id
_entity_poly.type
_entity_poly.pdbx_seq_one_letter_code
_entity_poly.pdbx_strand_id
1 'polypeptide(L)' 'MNQIIRYGIIGCGSMGREHILNLLSTDDVQITALQDPHKPSI' A
#
# COMPACT_ATOMS: atom_id res chain seq x y z
N MET A 1 -4.97 -9.75 -20.98
CA MET A 1 -5.05 -10.09 -19.54
C MET A 1 -4.19 -9.09 -18.81
N ASN A 2 -4.77 -8.25 -17.96
CA ASN A 2 -3.98 -7.42 -17.05
C ASN A 2 -3.51 -8.27 -15.87
N GLN A 3 -2.23 -8.24 -15.58
CA GLN A 3 -1.63 -8.92 -14.43
C GLN A 3 -1.72 -7.99 -13.22
N ILE A 4 -2.38 -8.44 -12.15
CA ILE A 4 -2.44 -7.68 -10.90
C ILE A 4 -1.07 -7.70 -10.22
N ILE A 5 -0.50 -6.53 -9.99
CA ILE A 5 0.74 -6.37 -9.22
C ILE A 5 0.40 -6.35 -7.73
N ARG A 6 1.02 -7.24 -6.96
CA ARG A 6 0.82 -7.35 -5.52
C ARG A 6 1.88 -6.56 -4.77
N TYR A 7 1.44 -5.60 -3.96
CA TYR A 7 2.29 -4.74 -3.16
C TYR A 7 2.25 -5.13 -1.68
N GLY A 8 3.42 -5.03 -1.05
CA GLY A 8 3.56 -4.96 0.40
C GLY A 8 4.17 -3.62 0.78
N ILE A 9 3.69 -3.00 1.84
CA ILE A 9 4.17 -1.68 2.29
C ILE A 9 4.75 -1.79 3.69
N ILE A 10 5.94 -1.20 3.87
CA ILE A 10 6.64 -1.07 5.14
C ILE A 10 6.76 0.42 5.45
N GLY A 11 6.18 0.84 6.57
CA GLY A 11 6.04 2.25 6.96
C GLY A 11 4.72 2.86 6.46
N CYS A 12 3.84 3.18 7.40
CA CYS A 12 2.50 3.75 7.19
C CYS A 12 2.39 5.17 7.79
N GLY A 13 3.50 5.91 7.81
CA GLY A 13 3.53 7.35 8.11
C GLY A 13 2.85 8.19 7.02
N SER A 14 3.05 9.52 7.03
CA SER A 14 2.42 10.43 6.07
C SER A 14 2.65 10.04 4.61
N MET A 15 3.91 9.79 4.23
CA MET A 15 4.25 9.39 2.86
C MET A 15 3.81 7.96 2.52
N GLY A 16 3.80 7.05 3.50
CA GLY A 16 3.30 5.68 3.31
C GLY A 16 1.81 5.66 2.96
N ARG A 17 1.02 6.51 3.63
CA ARG A 17 -0.41 6.70 3.35
C ARG A 17 -0.65 7.34 2.00
N GLU A 18 0.12 8.36 1.64
CA GLU A 18 0.04 8.97 0.30
C GLU A 18 0.38 7.94 -0.79
N HIS A 19 1.39 7.08 -0.57
CA HIS A 19 1.70 6.00 -1.50
C HIS A 19 0.56 4.98 -1.62
N ILE A 20 -0.09 4.61 -0.50
CA ILE A 20 -1.29 3.75 -0.50
C ILE A 20 -2.38 4.38 -1.38
N LEU A 21 -2.67 5.67 -1.20
CA LEU A 21 -3.70 6.37 -1.98
C LEU A 21 -3.39 6.37 -3.48
N ASN A 22 -2.12 6.59 -3.84
CA ASN A 22 -1.67 6.53 -5.24
C ASN A 22 -1.74 5.11 -5.84
N LEU A 23 -1.51 4.07 -5.03
CA LEU A 23 -1.67 2.68 -5.50
C LEU A 23 -3.16 2.31 -5.67
N LEU A 24 -4.03 2.80 -4.79
CA LEU A 24 -5.48 2.56 -4.86
C LEU A 24 -6.17 3.27 -6.02
N SER A 25 -5.53 4.28 -6.63
CA SER A 25 -6.02 4.93 -7.86
C SER A 25 -5.59 4.21 -9.14
N THR A 26 -4.88 3.08 -9.04
CA THR A 26 -4.43 2.27 -10.18
C THR A 26 -5.24 0.97 -10.27
N ASP A 27 -5.76 0.64 -11.46
CA ASP A 27 -6.66 -0.51 -11.66
C ASP A 27 -5.98 -1.90 -11.55
N ASP A 28 -4.65 -1.96 -11.67
CA ASP A 28 -3.88 -3.21 -11.76
C ASP A 28 -3.03 -3.50 -10.54
N VAL A 29 -3.42 -2.97 -9.39
CA VAL A 29 -2.66 -3.08 -8.14
C VAL A 29 -3.53 -3.67 -7.03
N GLN A 30 -2.91 -4.53 -6.22
CA GLN A 30 -3.49 -5.02 -4.98
C GLN A 30 -2.48 -4.91 -3.84
N ILE A 31 -2.84 -4.16 -2.79
CA ILE A 31 -2.07 -4.15 -1.54
C ILE A 31 -2.43 -5.40 -0.75
N THR A 32 -1.41 -6.21 -0.42
CA THR A 32 -1.58 -7.54 0.22
C THR A 32 -0.92 -7.62 1.59
N ALA A 33 -0.07 -6.65 1.95
CA ALA A 33 0.57 -6.58 3.25
C ALA A 33 0.84 -5.12 3.64
N LEU A 34 0.64 -4.81 4.93
CA LEU A 34 1.02 -3.55 5.57
C LEU A 34 1.83 -3.88 6.84
N GLN A 35 2.93 -3.17 7.05
CA GLN A 35 3.73 -3.26 8.27
C GLN A 35 4.13 -1.85 8.71
N ASP A 36 3.99 -1.57 10.00
CA ASP A 36 4.54 -0.40 10.66
C ASP A 36 4.87 -0.77 12.12
N PRO A 37 6.02 -0.34 12.68
CA PRO A 37 6.37 -0.59 14.09
C PRO A 37 5.40 0.10 15.07
N HIS A 38 4.72 1.17 14.66
CA HIS A 38 3.66 1.82 15.40
C HIS A 38 2.30 1.30 14.92
N LYS A 39 1.75 0.31 15.61
CA LYS A 39 0.50 -0.36 15.23
C LYS A 39 -0.68 0.58 14.85
N PRO A 40 -0.91 1.72 15.53
CA PRO A 40 -1.95 2.68 15.13
C PRO A 40 -1.76 3.34 13.75
N SER A 41 -0.59 3.17 13.11
CA SER A 41 -0.34 3.72 11.78
C SER A 41 -1.04 2.96 10.65
N ILE A 42 -1.35 1.68 10.88
CA ILE A 42 -1.98 0.73 9.93
C ILE A 42 -3.50 0.79 10.04
#